data_AF-A0A947Z0F4-F1
#
_entry.id   AF-A0A947Z0F4-F1
#
_cell.length_a   1.000
_cell.length_b   1.000
_cell.length_c   1.000
_cell.angle_alpha   90.00
_cell.angle_beta   90.00
_cell.angle_gamma   90.00
#
_symmetry.space_group_name_H-M   'P 1'
#
loop_
_entity.id
_entity.type
_entity.pdbx_description
1 polymer ?
#
loop_
_entity_poly.entity_id
_entity_poly.type
_entity_poly.pdbx_seq_one_letter_code
_entity_poly.pdbx_strand_id
1 'polypeptide(L)'
;MTFLFALILAANPVSKPDNVYIAKYQGVAPPSPQLPKILPAPGGTCTLLWPGFQSKPKNGPSRFFFLFTGKITLQSQYLKDKKISYLRLTVPNCQAWKKNAWRDLITHFFSTPVEKVSFFTNDKKTDLIIDIEFKNGAVKPEISHTFFNGYYLLLVEFPAMKDIIKTQIVKKAPERGKKTVKKAIRKKK
;
A
#
# COMPACT_ATOMS: atom_id res chain seq x y z
N MET A 1 -44.61 49.61 8.62
CA MET A 1 -44.17 48.31 9.17
C MET A 1 -44.19 47.31 8.03
N THR A 2 -43.03 46.87 7.55
CA THR A 2 -42.93 45.91 6.43
C THR A 2 -42.08 44.75 6.90
N PHE A 3 -42.69 43.59 7.12
CA PHE A 3 -41.98 42.37 7.50
C PHE A 3 -41.55 41.61 6.24
N LEU A 4 -40.24 41.46 6.08
CA LEU A 4 -39.60 40.66 5.05
C LEU A 4 -39.64 39.18 5.49
N PHE A 5 -40.41 38.33 4.81
CA PHE A 5 -40.37 36.89 5.03
C PHE A 5 -39.25 36.27 4.18
N ALA A 6 -38.18 35.80 4.82
CA ALA A 6 -37.13 35.03 4.18
C ALA A 6 -37.56 33.56 4.05
N LEU A 7 -37.71 33.09 2.82
CA LEU A 7 -38.00 31.69 2.50
C LEU A 7 -36.69 30.89 2.55
N ILE A 8 -36.51 30.06 3.59
CA ILE A 8 -35.38 29.13 3.68
C ILE A 8 -35.75 27.85 2.90
N LEU A 9 -35.15 27.68 1.73
CA LEU A 9 -35.18 26.43 0.96
C LEU A 9 -34.32 25.38 1.67
N ALA A 10 -34.97 24.46 2.39
CA ALA A 10 -34.30 23.26 2.89
C ALA A 10 -33.93 22.36 1.70
N ALA A 11 -32.63 22.20 1.45
CA ALA A 11 -32.13 21.24 0.47
C ALA A 11 -32.42 19.81 0.97
N ASN A 12 -33.23 19.06 0.24
CA ASN A 12 -33.49 17.65 0.54
C ASN A 12 -32.16 16.86 0.46
N PRO A 13 -31.82 16.05 1.49
CA PRO A 13 -30.64 15.20 1.42
C PRO A 13 -30.82 14.18 0.29
N VAL A 14 -29.91 14.23 -0.70
CA VAL A 14 -29.86 13.24 -1.78
C VAL A 14 -29.62 11.87 -1.14
N SER A 15 -30.65 11.01 -1.17
CA SER A 15 -30.56 9.65 -0.68
C SER A 15 -29.52 8.89 -1.50
N LYS A 16 -28.58 8.24 -0.80
CA LYS A 16 -27.54 7.42 -1.40
C LYS A 16 -28.22 6.25 -2.14
N PRO A 17 -27.86 5.96 -3.41
CA PRO A 17 -28.51 4.89 -4.14
C PRO A 17 -28.29 3.53 -3.46
N ASP A 18 -29.39 2.87 -3.08
CA ASP A 18 -29.40 1.59 -2.35
C ASP A 18 -28.89 0.40 -3.18
N ASN A 19 -28.65 0.59 -4.47
CA ASN A 19 -28.32 -0.48 -5.41
C ASN A 19 -26.87 -0.45 -5.90
N VAL A 20 -25.90 -0.13 -5.03
CA VAL A 20 -24.49 -0.41 -5.33
C VAL A 20 -24.24 -1.90 -5.12
N TYR A 21 -24.31 -2.69 -6.19
CA TYR A 21 -23.91 -4.09 -6.17
C TYR A 21 -22.40 -4.18 -5.89
N ILE A 22 -22.04 -4.43 -4.63
CA ILE A 22 -20.66 -4.72 -4.24
C ILE A 22 -20.37 -6.15 -4.69
N ALA A 23 -19.83 -6.30 -5.90
CA ALA A 23 -19.36 -7.59 -6.38
C ALA A 23 -18.31 -8.13 -5.40
N LYS A 24 -18.58 -9.30 -4.80
CA LYS A 24 -17.63 -9.99 -3.93
C LYS A 24 -16.37 -10.29 -4.73
N TYR A 25 -15.22 -9.84 -4.25
CA TYR A 25 -13.93 -10.05 -4.93
C TYR A 25 -13.68 -11.55 -5.15
N GLN A 26 -13.70 -12.00 -6.41
CA GLN A 26 -13.41 -13.37 -6.84
C GLN A 26 -11.94 -13.50 -7.28
N GLY A 27 -11.00 -13.08 -6.44
CA GLY A 27 -9.58 -13.05 -6.80
C GLY A 27 -8.69 -13.96 -5.96
N VAL A 28 -7.40 -13.91 -6.31
CA VAL A 28 -6.29 -14.71 -5.75
C VAL A 28 -5.88 -14.16 -4.38
N ALA A 29 -6.83 -13.97 -3.46
CA ALA A 29 -6.54 -13.48 -2.12
C ALA A 29 -6.07 -14.63 -1.21
N PRO A 30 -4.87 -14.54 -0.61
CA PRO A 30 -4.47 -15.48 0.43
C PRO A 30 -5.38 -15.43 1.67
N PRO A 31 -5.46 -16.50 2.49
CA PRO A 31 -4.64 -17.72 2.48
C PRO A 31 -5.15 -18.82 1.54
N SER A 32 -6.35 -18.71 0.98
CA SER A 32 -6.93 -19.71 0.08
C SER A 32 -7.28 -19.08 -1.28
N PRO A 33 -6.28 -18.72 -2.09
CA PRO A 33 -6.51 -18.04 -3.35
C PRO A 33 -7.23 -18.95 -4.34
N GLN A 34 -8.32 -18.48 -4.93
CA GLN A 34 -8.97 -19.14 -6.07
C GLN A 34 -8.46 -18.50 -7.36
N LEU A 35 -7.95 -19.34 -8.26
CA LEU A 35 -7.51 -18.88 -9.57
C LEU A 35 -8.74 -18.60 -10.44
N PRO A 36 -8.76 -17.50 -11.22
CA PRO A 36 -9.73 -17.31 -12.27
C PRO A 36 -9.79 -18.51 -13.21
N LYS A 37 -10.99 -18.84 -13.75
CA LYS A 37 -11.19 -19.98 -14.66
C LYS A 37 -10.28 -19.95 -15.91
N ILE A 38 -9.88 -18.75 -16.33
CA ILE A 38 -9.03 -18.54 -17.51
C ILE A 38 -7.79 -17.80 -17.05
N LEU A 39 -6.66 -18.51 -17.00
CA LEU A 39 -5.32 -17.99 -16.78
C LEU A 39 -4.37 -18.59 -17.82
N PRO A 40 -3.30 -17.89 -18.19
CA PRO A 40 -2.24 -18.49 -18.99
C PRO A 40 -1.54 -19.58 -18.18
N ALA A 41 -0.95 -20.55 -18.89
CA ALA A 41 -0.27 -21.68 -18.29
C ALA A 41 0.92 -21.21 -17.43
N PRO A 42 1.21 -21.89 -16.31
CA PRO A 42 2.40 -21.64 -15.51
C PRO A 42 3.68 -22.04 -16.26
N GLY A 43 4.83 -21.48 -15.88
CA GLY A 43 6.16 -21.86 -16.36
C GLY A 43 6.65 -21.18 -17.64
N GLY A 44 5.80 -20.42 -18.34
CA GLY A 44 6.16 -19.66 -19.55
C GLY A 44 6.83 -18.31 -19.26
N THR A 45 6.83 -17.41 -20.25
CA THR A 45 7.30 -16.03 -20.11
C THR A 45 6.70 -15.37 -18.87
N CYS A 46 7.55 -14.75 -18.04
CA CYS A 46 7.11 -14.15 -16.81
C CYS A 46 6.03 -13.09 -17.07
N THR A 47 4.85 -13.32 -16.50
CA THR A 47 3.69 -12.47 -16.72
C THR A 47 2.94 -12.24 -15.42
N LEU A 48 2.73 -10.97 -15.03
CA LEU A 48 1.81 -10.55 -13.98
C LEU A 48 0.37 -10.81 -14.42
N LEU A 49 -0.29 -11.70 -13.70
CA LEU A 49 -1.65 -12.12 -13.97
C LEU A 49 -2.65 -11.29 -13.18
N TRP A 50 -2.34 -11.07 -11.91
CA TRP A 50 -3.29 -10.52 -10.97
C TRP A 50 -2.59 -9.79 -9.83
N PRO A 51 -2.72 -8.46 -9.74
CA PRO A 51 -2.42 -7.72 -8.54
C PRO A 51 -3.63 -7.72 -7.60
N GLY A 52 -3.39 -7.62 -6.30
CA GLY A 52 -4.45 -7.44 -5.33
C GLY A 52 -3.97 -6.86 -4.02
N PHE A 53 -4.95 -6.43 -3.24
CA PHE A 53 -4.77 -5.82 -1.93
C PHE A 53 -5.70 -6.50 -0.94
N GLN A 54 -5.18 -6.78 0.25
CA GLN A 54 -5.95 -7.31 1.36
C GLN A 54 -5.57 -6.56 2.63
N SER A 55 -6.55 -5.88 3.22
CA SER A 55 -6.44 -5.38 4.58
C SER A 55 -6.77 -6.49 5.56
N LYS A 56 -5.92 -6.74 6.57
CA LYS A 56 -6.32 -7.57 7.71
C LYS A 56 -7.33 -6.79 8.58
N PRO A 57 -8.17 -7.46 9.39
CA PRO A 57 -9.25 -6.82 10.16
C PRO A 57 -8.78 -5.68 11.07
N LYS A 58 -9.67 -4.71 11.33
CA LYS A 58 -9.57 -3.56 12.27
C LYS A 58 -8.15 -3.04 12.57
N ASN A 59 -7.62 -2.17 11.70
CA ASN A 59 -6.28 -1.55 11.83
C ASN A 59 -5.13 -2.56 11.84
N GLY A 60 -5.31 -3.75 11.29
CA GLY A 60 -4.26 -4.74 11.18
C GLY A 60 -3.26 -4.42 10.07
N PRO A 61 -2.28 -5.32 9.88
CA PRO A 61 -1.38 -5.27 8.73
C PRO A 61 -2.15 -5.27 7.41
N SER A 62 -1.51 -4.77 6.36
CA SER A 62 -2.04 -4.83 5.01
C SER A 62 -1.07 -5.55 4.11
N ARG A 63 -1.57 -6.30 3.12
CA ARG A 63 -0.71 -6.96 2.15
C ARG A 63 -1.12 -6.66 0.73
N PHE A 64 -0.12 -6.50 -0.12
CA PHE A 64 -0.25 -6.54 -1.56
C PHE A 64 0.25 -7.89 -2.05
N PHE A 65 -0.41 -8.43 -3.06
CA PHE A 65 -0.03 -9.70 -3.65
C PHE A 65 -0.06 -9.61 -5.16
N PHE A 66 0.89 -10.28 -5.80
CA PHE A 66 1.08 -10.24 -7.25
C PHE A 66 1.35 -11.64 -7.74
N LEU A 67 0.44 -12.18 -8.56
CA LEU A 67 0.54 -13.52 -9.12
C LEU A 67 1.26 -13.49 -10.46
N PHE A 68 2.31 -14.30 -10.61
CA PHE A 68 3.13 -14.44 -11.81
C PHE A 68 3.09 -15.87 -12.36
N THR A 69 3.17 -16.01 -13.69
CA THR A 69 3.31 -17.31 -14.39
C THR A 69 4.66 -18.00 -14.15
N GLY A 70 5.71 -17.23 -13.87
CA GLY A 70 7.08 -17.73 -13.82
C GLY A 70 7.87 -17.18 -12.63
N LYS A 71 9.04 -17.77 -12.39
CA LYS A 71 9.95 -17.34 -11.33
C LYS A 71 10.35 -15.88 -11.56
N ILE A 72 10.28 -15.08 -10.51
CA ILE A 72 10.64 -13.66 -10.57
C ILE A 72 11.99 -13.39 -9.93
N THR A 73 12.72 -12.45 -10.53
CA THR A 73 13.84 -11.77 -9.89
C THR A 73 13.36 -10.38 -9.52
N LEU A 74 13.56 -9.97 -8.26
CA LEU A 74 13.04 -8.70 -7.75
C LEU A 74 14.19 -7.75 -7.43
N GLN A 75 14.12 -6.54 -7.96
CA GLN A 75 14.96 -5.43 -7.56
C GLN A 75 14.11 -4.40 -6.84
N SER A 76 14.55 -3.92 -5.67
CA SER A 76 13.79 -2.96 -4.87
C SER A 76 14.60 -1.69 -4.64
N GLN A 77 13.99 -0.53 -4.85
CA GLN A 77 14.61 0.77 -4.63
C GLN A 77 13.63 1.74 -3.95
N TYR A 78 14.08 2.42 -2.90
CA TYR A 78 13.33 3.55 -2.36
C TYR A 78 13.62 4.80 -3.17
N LEU A 79 12.56 5.47 -3.61
CA LEU A 79 12.62 6.72 -4.36
C LEU A 79 11.90 7.81 -3.58
N LYS A 80 12.29 9.06 -3.85
CA LYS A 80 11.63 10.23 -3.28
C LYS A 80 11.51 11.29 -4.36
N ASP A 81 10.29 11.70 -4.65
CA ASP A 81 9.99 12.84 -5.53
C ASP A 81 9.26 13.90 -4.70
N LYS A 82 9.93 15.04 -4.51
CA LYS A 82 9.46 16.14 -3.64
C LYS A 82 9.10 15.65 -2.24
N LYS A 83 7.79 15.59 -1.94
CA LYS A 83 7.22 15.15 -0.66
C LYS A 83 6.70 13.72 -0.70
N ILE A 84 6.64 13.09 -1.88
CA ILE A 84 6.11 11.74 -2.05
C ILE A 84 7.28 10.75 -2.00
N SER A 85 7.08 9.67 -1.26
CA SER A 85 8.06 8.58 -1.16
C SER A 85 7.47 7.34 -1.80
N TYR A 86 8.30 6.59 -2.52
CA TYR A 86 7.90 5.38 -3.21
C TYR A 86 8.85 4.22 -2.88
N LEU A 87 8.32 3.01 -2.86
CA LEU A 87 9.10 1.80 -3.03
C LEU A 87 8.85 1.30 -4.45
N ARG A 88 9.88 1.39 -5.30
CA ARG A 88 9.86 0.85 -6.65
C ARG A 88 10.34 -0.60 -6.62
N LEU A 89 9.52 -1.48 -7.17
CA LEU A 89 9.87 -2.87 -7.42
C LEU A 89 10.00 -3.08 -8.93
N THR A 90 11.17 -3.49 -9.38
CA THR A 90 11.43 -3.84 -10.78
C THR A 90 11.49 -5.36 -10.90
N VAL A 91 10.73 -5.91 -11.84
CA VAL A 91 10.70 -7.33 -12.18
C VAL A 91 11.18 -7.48 -13.63
N PRO A 92 12.48 -7.76 -13.83
CA PRO A 92 13.05 -7.84 -15.17
C PRO A 92 12.44 -8.97 -16.00
N ASN A 93 12.34 -8.76 -17.31
CA ASN A 93 11.81 -9.75 -18.26
C ASN A 93 10.38 -10.23 -17.93
N CYS A 94 9.59 -9.38 -17.26
CA CYS A 94 8.21 -9.66 -16.93
C CYS A 94 7.29 -8.61 -17.56
N GLN A 95 6.12 -9.04 -18.01
CA GLN A 95 5.07 -8.17 -18.53
C GLN A 95 3.77 -8.39 -17.77
N ALA A 96 2.72 -7.59 -17.99
CA ALA A 96 1.40 -7.87 -17.42
C ALA A 96 0.43 -8.40 -18.49
N TRP A 97 -0.36 -9.41 -18.13
CA TRP A 97 -1.11 -10.24 -19.08
C TRP A 97 -2.22 -9.49 -19.83
N LYS A 98 -3.04 -8.75 -19.09
CA LYS A 98 -4.26 -8.10 -19.58
C LYS A 98 -4.39 -6.71 -18.99
N LYS A 99 -5.27 -5.88 -19.58
CA LYS A 99 -5.60 -4.53 -19.09
C LYS A 99 -5.95 -4.48 -17.60
N ASN A 100 -6.54 -5.54 -17.05
CA ASN A 100 -6.89 -5.60 -15.63
C ASN A 100 -5.68 -5.75 -14.71
N ALA A 101 -4.58 -6.37 -15.18
CA ALA A 101 -3.35 -6.48 -14.41
C ALA A 101 -2.57 -5.15 -14.35
N TRP A 102 -2.94 -4.18 -15.19
CA TRP A 102 -2.40 -2.81 -15.19
C TRP A 102 -3.18 -1.83 -14.31
N ARG A 103 -4.30 -2.26 -13.69
CA ARG A 103 -5.12 -1.35 -12.90
C ARG A 103 -4.42 -0.99 -11.59
N ASP A 104 -4.28 0.30 -11.35
CA ASP A 104 -3.78 0.83 -10.08
C ASP A 104 -4.62 0.32 -8.90
N LEU A 105 -3.93 -0.02 -7.81
CA LEU A 105 -4.56 -0.37 -6.54
C LEU A 105 -4.63 0.89 -5.68
N ILE A 106 -5.80 1.51 -5.62
CA ILE A 106 -6.03 2.71 -4.81
C ILE A 106 -6.35 2.29 -3.37
N THR A 107 -5.48 2.66 -2.42
CA THR A 107 -5.62 2.26 -1.01
C THR A 107 -5.76 3.43 -0.03
N HIS A 108 -6.08 4.63 -0.53
CA HIS A 108 -6.27 5.84 0.28
C HIS A 108 -7.26 5.64 1.45
N PHE A 109 -8.39 4.98 1.19
CA PHE A 109 -9.47 4.79 2.16
C PHE A 109 -9.22 3.67 3.20
N PHE A 110 -8.09 2.96 3.10
CA PHE A 110 -7.75 1.86 3.99
C PHE A 110 -6.70 2.27 5.03
N SER A 111 -6.70 1.60 6.18
CA SER A 111 -5.74 1.80 7.27
C SER A 111 -4.36 1.20 6.99
N THR A 112 -3.77 1.54 5.85
CA THR A 112 -2.45 1.11 5.37
C THR A 112 -1.54 2.34 5.15
N PRO A 113 -0.21 2.22 5.31
CA PRO A 113 0.73 3.29 4.96
C PRO A 113 0.82 3.58 3.45
N VAL A 114 0.24 2.72 2.61
CA VAL A 114 0.30 2.84 1.15
C VAL A 114 -0.89 3.66 0.64
N GLU A 115 -0.60 4.65 -0.19
CA GLU A 115 -1.59 5.48 -0.87
C GLU A 115 -2.14 4.76 -2.11
N LYS A 116 -1.22 4.27 -2.92
CA LYS A 116 -1.50 3.68 -4.23
C LYS A 116 -0.40 2.71 -4.65
N VAL A 117 -0.77 1.70 -5.43
CA VAL A 117 0.19 0.91 -6.21
C VAL A 117 -0.08 1.09 -7.69
N SER A 118 0.93 1.50 -8.45
CA SER A 118 0.85 1.72 -9.89
C SER A 118 1.77 0.77 -10.67
N PHE A 119 1.37 0.46 -11.90
CA PHE A 119 2.06 -0.48 -12.77
C PHE A 119 2.45 0.19 -14.08
N PHE A 120 3.70 0.00 -14.50
CA PHE A 120 4.18 0.49 -15.79
C PHE A 120 5.31 -0.41 -16.30
N THR A 121 5.79 -0.14 -17.52
CA THR A 121 7.00 -0.77 -18.05
C THR A 121 8.14 0.24 -18.09
N ASN A 122 9.37 -0.25 -18.12
CA ASN A 122 10.50 0.56 -18.54
C ASN A 122 10.35 1.04 -20.01
N ASP A 123 11.23 1.95 -20.45
CA ASP A 123 11.20 2.50 -21.81
C ASP A 123 11.35 1.43 -22.90
N LYS A 124 12.07 0.35 -22.58
CA LYS A 124 12.30 -0.80 -23.48
C LYS A 124 11.15 -1.81 -23.48
N LYS A 125 10.12 -1.62 -22.64
CA LYS A 125 8.98 -2.54 -22.45
C LYS A 125 9.35 -3.98 -22.08
N THR A 126 10.52 -4.16 -21.47
CA THR A 126 11.05 -5.48 -21.05
C THR A 126 10.78 -5.78 -19.59
N ASP A 127 10.72 -4.73 -18.76
CA ASP A 127 10.65 -4.88 -17.31
C ASP A 127 9.31 -4.36 -16.81
N LEU A 128 8.69 -5.12 -15.93
CA LEU A 128 7.53 -4.67 -15.18
C LEU A 128 8.01 -3.87 -13.99
N ILE A 129 7.43 -2.68 -13.82
CA ILE A 129 7.70 -1.81 -12.69
C ILE A 129 6.42 -1.63 -11.88
N ILE A 130 6.55 -1.82 -10.57
CA ILE A 130 5.49 -1.68 -9.57
C ILE A 130 5.93 -0.57 -8.61
N ASP A 131 5.28 0.58 -8.67
CA ASP A 131 5.52 1.68 -7.72
C ASP A 131 4.50 1.64 -6.60
N ILE A 132 4.99 1.52 -5.37
CA ILE A 132 4.19 1.58 -4.15
C ILE A 132 4.39 2.97 -3.54
N GLU A 133 3.36 3.80 -3.62
CA GLU A 133 3.34 5.17 -3.11
C GLU A 133 2.96 5.20 -1.62
N PHE A 134 3.74 5.92 -0.81
CA PHE A 134 3.49 6.04 0.63
C PHE A 134 2.70 7.31 0.98
N LYS A 135 1.76 7.19 1.94
CA LYS A 135 1.00 8.32 2.49
C LYS A 135 1.87 9.29 3.27
N ASN A 136 2.65 8.77 4.22
CA ASN A 136 3.32 9.57 5.25
C ASN A 136 4.76 9.08 5.47
N GLY A 137 5.57 9.17 4.42
CA GLY A 137 6.98 8.76 4.42
C GLY A 137 7.18 7.26 4.21
N ALA A 138 8.42 6.88 3.90
CA ALA A 138 8.76 5.50 3.57
C ALA A 138 8.58 4.56 4.76
N VAL A 139 7.97 3.41 4.50
CA VAL A 139 7.78 2.32 5.46
C VAL A 139 8.39 1.06 4.86
N LYS A 140 9.19 0.34 5.63
CA LYS A 140 9.81 -0.91 5.18
C LYS A 140 8.79 -2.05 5.22
N PRO A 141 8.38 -2.63 4.08
CA PRO A 141 7.58 -3.84 4.10
C PRO A 141 8.43 -5.08 4.36
N GLU A 142 7.75 -6.15 4.70
CA GLU A 142 8.25 -7.51 4.54
C GLU A 142 7.92 -7.99 3.13
N ILE A 143 8.91 -8.46 2.39
CA ILE A 143 8.74 -8.97 1.02
C ILE A 143 9.05 -10.47 1.05
N SER A 144 8.10 -11.27 0.59
CA SER A 144 8.25 -12.72 0.53
C SER A 144 7.71 -13.29 -0.78
N HIS A 145 8.15 -14.50 -1.10
CA HIS A 145 7.75 -15.23 -2.30
C HIS A 145 7.14 -16.56 -1.89
N THR A 146 6.09 -16.98 -2.58
CA THR A 146 5.45 -18.27 -2.36
C THR A 146 5.13 -18.92 -3.70
N PHE A 147 5.40 -20.21 -3.83
CA PHE A 147 4.96 -20.99 -4.98
C PHE A 147 3.57 -21.59 -4.69
N PHE A 148 2.64 -21.41 -5.61
CA PHE A 148 1.24 -21.83 -5.43
C PHE A 148 0.67 -22.30 -6.77
N ASN A 149 0.28 -23.58 -6.84
CA ASN A 149 -0.38 -24.18 -8.02
C ASN A 149 0.36 -23.95 -9.35
N GLY A 150 1.70 -24.02 -9.36
CA GLY A 150 2.49 -23.75 -10.58
C GLY A 150 2.86 -22.28 -10.77
N TYR A 151 2.24 -21.36 -10.02
CA TYR A 151 2.45 -19.93 -10.12
C TYR A 151 3.35 -19.40 -9.00
N TYR A 152 3.89 -18.20 -9.22
CA TYR A 152 4.73 -17.50 -8.26
C TYR A 152 3.96 -16.31 -7.70
N LEU A 153 3.78 -16.30 -6.38
CA LEU A 153 3.11 -15.24 -5.65
C LEU A 153 4.14 -14.38 -4.95
N LEU A 154 4.22 -13.10 -5.33
CA LEU A 154 4.95 -12.09 -4.58
C LEU A 154 4.02 -11.48 -3.53
N LEU A 155 4.49 -11.40 -2.30
CA LEU A 155 3.78 -10.84 -1.17
C LEU A 155 4.57 -9.65 -0.62
N VAL A 156 3.90 -8.51 -0.47
CA VAL A 156 4.47 -7.30 0.13
C VAL A 156 3.59 -6.90 1.30
N GLU A 157 4.08 -7.14 2.51
CA GLU A 157 3.34 -6.92 3.74
C GLU A 157 3.79 -5.65 4.45
N PHE A 158 2.82 -4.83 4.81
CA PHE A 158 3.02 -3.60 5.56
C PHE A 158 2.46 -3.73 6.97
N PRO A 159 3.16 -3.18 7.98
CA PRO A 159 2.65 -3.12 9.32
C PRO A 159 1.41 -2.23 9.42
N ALA A 160 0.65 -2.40 10.49
CA ALA A 160 -0.49 -1.56 10.78
C ALA A 160 -0.09 -0.09 10.91
N MET A 161 -0.93 0.82 10.41
CA MET A 161 -0.67 2.27 10.49
C MET A 161 -0.47 2.76 11.93
N LYS A 162 -1.18 2.16 12.90
CA LYS A 162 -1.05 2.51 14.33
C LYS A 162 0.35 2.22 14.88
N ASP A 163 1.00 1.14 14.44
CA ASP A 163 2.31 0.75 14.93
C ASP A 163 3.42 1.65 14.37
N ILE A 164 3.22 2.15 13.15
CA ILE A 164 4.09 3.14 12.52
C ILE A 164 4.04 4.47 13.28
N ILE A 165 2.84 4.94 13.65
CA ILE A 165 2.66 6.19 14.40
C ILE A 165 3.33 6.09 15.79
N LYS A 166 3.14 4.98 16.52
CA LYS A 166 3.81 4.77 17.81
C LYS A 166 5.33 4.85 17.68
N THR A 167 5.89 4.21 16.67
CA THR A 167 7.34 4.20 16.43
C THR A 167 7.88 5.60 16.11
N GLN A 168 7.13 6.41 15.34
CA GLN A 168 7.53 7.78 15.02
C GLN A 168 7.41 8.75 16.21
N ILE A 169 6.41 8.56 17.08
CA ILE A 169 6.25 9.36 18.31
C ILE A 169 7.39 9.08 19.29
N VAL A 170 7.75 7.81 19.48
CA VAL A 170 8.87 7.43 20.37
C VAL A 170 10.20 8.02 19.87
N LYS A 171 10.44 8.03 18.56
CA LYS A 171 11.66 8.63 17.99
C LYS A 171 11.69 10.17 18.02
N LYS A 172 10.54 10.84 18.21
CA LYS A 172 10.44 12.30 18.30
C LYS A 172 10.32 12.83 19.73
N ALA A 173 10.27 11.96 20.74
CA ALA A 173 10.30 12.40 22.13
C ALA A 173 11.67 13.05 22.41
N PRO A 174 11.72 14.34 22.81
CA PRO A 174 12.98 14.98 23.14
C PRO A 174 13.57 14.27 24.37
N GLU A 175 14.87 13.95 24.32
CA GLU A 175 15.67 13.59 25.49
C GLU A 175 15.63 14.73 26.52
N ARG A 176 14.53 14.82 27.29
CA ARG A 176 14.47 15.72 28.45
C ARG A 176 15.18 15.03 29.61
N GLY A 177 16.42 15.45 29.83
CA GLY A 177 16.94 15.57 31.19
C GLY A 177 18.16 14.72 31.52
N LYS A 178 19.35 15.29 31.28
CA LYS A 178 20.43 15.24 32.28
C LYS A 178 20.83 16.67 32.63
N LYS A 179 20.14 17.25 33.62
CA LYS A 179 20.61 18.47 34.29
C LYS A 179 21.86 18.10 35.09
N THR A 180 23.03 18.52 34.61
CA THR A 180 24.28 18.48 35.36
C THR A 180 24.20 19.49 36.51
N VAL A 181 23.86 19.02 37.71
CA VAL A 181 23.95 19.84 38.93
C VAL A 181 25.43 19.95 39.32
N LYS A 182 26.10 21.04 38.92
CA LYS A 182 27.42 21.39 39.46
C LYS A 182 27.24 21.93 40.88
N LYS A 183 27.56 21.11 41.87
CA LYS A 183 27.61 21.47 43.29
C LYS A 183 28.90 22.29 43.52
N ALA A 184 28.78 23.60 43.70
CA ALA A 184 29.90 24.47 44.08
C ALA A 184 30.22 24.27 45.56
N ILE A 185 31.41 23.71 45.85
CA ILE A 185 31.94 23.59 47.21
C ILE A 185 32.71 24.87 47.53
N ARG A 186 32.18 25.60 48.52
CA ARG A 186 32.76 26.77 49.18
C ARG A 186 33.99 26.35 49.99
N LYS A 187 35.18 26.87 49.70
CA LYS A 187 36.33 26.85 50.63
C LYS A 187 36.57 28.26 51.17
N LYS A 188 36.35 28.41 52.49
CA LYS A 188 36.87 29.50 53.31
C LYS A 188 38.40 29.43 53.34
N LYS A 189 39.06 30.57 53.26
CA LYS A 189 40.32 30.82 53.92
C LYS A 189 40.28 32.23 54.47
#